data_AF-A0A954KQ43-F1
#
_entry.id   AF-A0A954KQ43-F1
#
_cell.length_a   1.000
_cell.length_b   1.000
_cell.length_c   1.000
_cell.angle_alpha   90.00
_cell.angle_beta   90.00
_cell.angle_gamma   90.00
#
_symmetry.space_group_name_H-M   'P 1'
#
loop_
_entity.id
_entity.type
_entity.pdbx_description
1 polymer ?
#
loop_
_entity_poly.entity_id
_entity_poly.type
_entity_poly.pdbx_seq_one_letter_code
_entity_poly.pdbx_strand_id
1 'polypeptide(L)'
;MLCRCWIRLEIRGAENIRNDRGGLLLINHQSFLDPLLVAVLISRPVSYLARDSLFRVPLLGWLMRNTHVIPISRESVRGGSIRTAIDRLEEGYLVGIYP
;
A
#
# COMPACT_ATOMS: atom_id res chain seq x y z
N MET A 1 13.16 5.11 -10.90
CA MET A 1 14.43 5.82 -11.16
C MET A 1 14.51 7.25 -10.58
N LEU A 2 13.41 7.89 -10.13
CA LEU A 2 13.41 9.31 -9.72
C LEU A 2 13.87 9.64 -8.28
N CYS A 3 14.00 8.69 -7.35
CA CYS A 3 14.33 8.99 -5.94
C CYS A 3 15.83 8.98 -5.58
N ARG A 4 16.75 8.74 -6.54
CA ARG A 4 18.19 8.55 -6.23
C ARG A 4 18.98 9.83 -5.98
N CYS A 5 18.42 11.02 -6.23
CA CYS A 5 19.22 12.24 -6.19
C CYS A 5 19.43 12.79 -4.77
N TRP A 6 18.45 12.70 -3.87
CA TRP A 6 18.53 13.33 -2.53
C TRP A 6 18.32 12.39 -1.33
N ILE A 7 17.87 11.15 -1.55
CA ILE A 7 17.63 10.18 -0.48
C ILE A 7 18.56 8.98 -0.71
N ARG A 8 19.46 8.71 0.25
CA ARG A 8 20.23 7.47 0.25
C ARG A 8 19.33 6.36 0.76
N LEU A 9 19.03 5.42 -0.11
CA LEU A 9 18.12 4.34 0.19
C LEU A 9 18.88 3.01 0.26
N GLU A 10 18.63 2.27 1.33
CA GLU A 10 19.19 0.93 1.55
C GLU A 10 18.03 -0.04 1.79
N ILE A 11 18.05 -1.17 1.09
CA ILE A 11 17.06 -2.24 1.22
C ILE A 11 17.80 -3.47 1.70
N ARG A 12 17.26 -4.14 2.72
CA ARG A 12 17.74 -5.43 3.21
C ARG A 12 16.57 -6.41 3.26
N GLY A 13 16.82 -7.68 2.95
CA GLY A 13 15.78 -8.71 3.04
C GLY A 13 14.74 -8.66 1.91
N ALA A 14 15.06 -8.04 0.77
CA ALA A 14 14.15 -7.97 -0.38
C ALA A 14 13.78 -9.37 -0.91
N GLU A 15 14.71 -10.32 -0.79
CA GLU A 15 14.56 -11.74 -1.10
C GLU A 15 13.45 -12.44 -0.28
N ASN A 16 13.05 -11.88 0.86
CA ASN A 16 11.96 -12.42 1.67
C ASN A 16 10.59 -12.14 1.04
N ILE A 17 10.51 -11.22 0.07
CA ILE A 17 9.28 -10.92 -0.66
C ILE A 17 9.05 -12.04 -1.67
N ARG A 18 8.21 -13.00 -1.27
CA ARG A 18 7.76 -14.08 -2.14
C ARG A 18 6.90 -13.54 -3.29
N ASN A 19 7.12 -14.04 -4.50
CA ASN A 19 6.39 -13.60 -5.71
C ASN A 19 5.18 -14.48 -6.06
N ASP A 20 5.04 -15.63 -5.42
CA ASP A 20 4.09 -16.70 -5.77
C ASP A 20 2.74 -16.64 -5.02
N ARG A 21 2.60 -15.74 -4.04
CA ARG A 21 1.39 -15.63 -3.20
C ARG A 21 1.17 -14.22 -2.67
N GLY A 22 -0.03 -13.95 -2.18
CA GLY A 22 -0.32 -12.72 -1.43
C GLY A 22 0.44 -12.66 -0.11
N GLY A 23 0.52 -11.46 0.46
CA GLY A 23 1.26 -11.25 1.71
C GLY A 23 0.90 -9.95 2.40
N LEU A 24 0.99 -9.96 3.73
CA LEU A 24 0.76 -8.79 4.54
C LEU A 24 2.09 -8.05 4.77
N LEU A 25 2.14 -6.78 4.39
CA LEU A 25 3.23 -5.87 4.71
C LEU A 25 2.82 -5.04 5.92
N LEU A 26 3.48 -5.27 7.05
CA LEU A 26 3.32 -4.46 8.25
C LEU A 26 4.41 -3.41 8.27
N ILE A 27 4.02 -2.14 8.15
CA ILE A 27 4.94 -1.02 7.97
C ILE A 27 4.71 -0.04 9.12
N ASN A 28 5.76 0.27 9.88
CA ASN A 28 5.68 1.33 10.88
C ASN A 28 5.43 2.67 10.16
N HIS A 29 4.41 3.42 10.57
CA HIS A 29 4.08 4.69 9.92
C HIS A 29 4.87 5.84 10.53
N GLN A 30 5.87 6.32 9.81
CA GLN A 30 6.74 7.43 10.24
C GLN A 30 6.54 8.69 9.38
N SER A 31 6.03 8.55 8.15
CA SER A 31 5.86 9.66 7.22
C SER A 31 4.71 9.43 6.23
N PHE A 32 4.12 10.53 5.75
CA PHE A 32 3.20 10.49 4.61
C PHE A 32 3.82 9.93 3.32
N LEU A 33 5.16 9.89 3.24
CA LEU A 33 5.89 9.32 2.11
C LEU A 33 6.01 7.79 2.15
N ASP A 34 5.69 7.13 3.28
CA ASP A 34 5.91 5.69 3.44
C ASP A 34 5.22 4.85 2.33
N PRO A 35 3.95 5.11 1.95
CA PRO A 35 3.30 4.35 0.88
C PRO A 35 3.98 4.53 -0.48
N LEU A 36 4.46 5.75 -0.77
CA LEU A 36 5.17 6.04 -2.01
C LEU A 36 6.53 5.35 -2.05
N LEU A 37 7.27 5.38 -0.94
CA LEU A 37 8.55 4.68 -0.84
C LEU A 37 8.35 3.18 -1.01
N VAL A 38 7.45 2.56 -0.27
CA VAL A 38 7.21 1.12 -0.38
C VAL A 38 6.76 0.74 -1.80
N ALA A 39 5.88 1.52 -2.43
CA ALA A 39 5.44 1.27 -3.80
C ALA A 39 6.56 1.36 -4.85
N VAL A 40 7.59 2.19 -4.62
CA VAL A 40 8.74 2.33 -5.53
C VAL A 40 9.79 1.24 -5.31
N LEU A 41 9.89 0.72 -4.08
CA LEU A 41 10.92 -0.24 -3.70
C LEU A 41 10.50 -1.69 -3.89
N ILE A 42 9.20 -1.97 -3.82
CA ILE A 42 8.66 -3.31 -3.98
C ILE A 42 8.22 -3.49 -5.44
N SER A 43 8.81 -4.48 -6.11
CA SER A 43 8.51 -4.81 -7.52
C SER A 43 7.14 -5.49 -7.73
N ARG A 44 6.32 -5.60 -6.68
CA ARG A 44 5.00 -6.23 -6.69
C ARG A 44 3.93 -5.17 -6.38
N PRO A 45 2.73 -5.27 -6.97
CA PRO A 45 1.64 -4.35 -6.65
C PRO A 45 1.24 -4.50 -5.17
N VAL A 46 1.17 -3.35 -4.48
CA VAL A 46 0.75 -3.27 -3.08
C VAL A 46 -0.60 -2.55 -2.98
N SER A 47 -1.56 -3.19 -2.34
CA SER A 47 -2.87 -2.62 -2.00
C SER A 47 -2.80 -2.02 -0.60
N TYR A 48 -2.86 -0.69 -0.49
CA TYR A 48 -2.85 0.00 0.80
C TYR A 48 -4.26 0.29 1.29
N LEU A 49 -4.44 0.36 2.60
CA LEU A 49 -5.67 0.88 3.20
C LEU A 49 -5.50 2.39 3.44
N ALA A 50 -6.41 3.21 2.92
CA ALA A 50 -6.30 4.66 3.03
C ALA A 50 -7.65 5.33 3.28
N ARG A 51 -7.65 6.41 4.07
CA ARG A 51 -8.89 7.12 4.44
C ARG A 51 -9.65 7.59 3.20
N ASP A 52 -10.96 7.35 3.18
CA ASP A 52 -11.87 7.75 2.10
C ASP A 52 -11.79 9.24 1.74
N SER A 53 -11.51 10.10 2.72
CA SER A 53 -11.32 11.54 2.53
C SER A 53 -10.17 11.87 1.59
N LEU A 54 -9.11 11.05 1.54
CA LEU A 54 -7.96 11.25 0.64
C LEU A 54 -8.34 11.07 -0.83
N PHE A 55 -9.36 10.28 -1.12
CA PHE A 55 -9.87 10.10 -2.49
C PHE A 55 -10.54 11.37 -3.04
N ARG A 56 -10.87 12.36 -2.19
CA ARG A 56 -11.45 13.64 -2.62
C ARG A 56 -10.39 14.67 -3.01
N VAL A 57 -9.12 14.44 -2.67
CA VAL A 57 -8.02 15.36 -2.99
C VAL A 57 -7.75 15.28 -4.50
N PRO A 58 -7.75 16.42 -5.24
CA PRO A 58 -7.39 16.42 -6.65
C PRO A 58 -5.99 15.83 -6.87
N LEU A 59 -5.79 15.15 -8.00
CA LEU A 59 -4.58 14.37 -8.33
C LEU A 59 -4.32 13.15 -7.43
N LEU A 60 -4.20 13.32 -6.11
CA LEU A 60 -3.98 12.21 -5.17
C LEU A 60 -5.14 11.20 -5.23
N GLY A 61 -6.38 11.67 -5.16
CA GLY A 61 -7.55 10.81 -5.28
C GLY A 61 -7.70 10.18 -6.65
N TRP A 62 -7.25 10.86 -7.72
CA TRP A 62 -7.17 10.26 -9.06
C TRP A 62 -6.15 9.11 -9.06
N LEU A 63 -4.96 9.30 -8.50
CA LEU A 63 -3.95 8.26 -8.39
C LEU A 63 -4.45 7.06 -7.56
N MET A 64 -5.08 7.31 -6.41
CA MET A 64 -5.62 6.27 -5.53
C MET A 64 -6.75 5.47 -6.20
N ARG A 65 -7.57 6.10 -7.05
CA ARG A 65 -8.61 5.41 -7.84
C ARG A 65 -8.04 4.57 -8.97
N ASN A 66 -6.90 4.97 -9.53
CA ASN A 66 -6.22 4.24 -10.61
C ASN A 66 -5.21 3.20 -10.09
N THR A 67 -5.15 3.00 -8.77
CA THR A 67 -4.29 2.02 -8.11
C THR A 67 -5.14 1.12 -7.22
N HIS A 68 -4.57 0.02 -6.72
CA HIS A 68 -5.30 -0.96 -5.90
C HIS A 68 -5.52 -0.53 -4.44
N VAL A 69 -5.68 0.78 -4.18
CA VAL A 69 -5.86 1.30 -2.82
C VAL A 69 -7.28 1.02 -2.34
N ILE A 70 -7.39 0.45 -1.14
CA ILE A 70 -8.65 0.11 -0.47
C ILE A 70 -9.09 1.31 0.37
N PRO A 71 -10.24 1.94 0.06
CA PRO A 71 -10.77 3.02 0.87
C PRO A 71 -11.24 2.51 2.24
N ILE A 72 -10.88 3.23 3.30
CA ILE A 72 -11.35 2.97 4.65
C ILE A 72 -12.06 4.19 5.23
N SER A 73 -13.24 3.98 5.80
CA SER A 73 -13.97 4.91 6.64
C SER A 73 -14.23 4.24 8.00
N ARG A 74 -14.61 5.03 9.02
CA ARG A 74 -14.95 4.47 10.34
C ARG A 74 -16.09 3.45 10.27
N GLU A 75 -16.97 3.59 9.29
CA GLU A 75 -18.08 2.67 9.02
C GLU A 75 -17.60 1.43 8.25
N SER A 76 -16.71 1.58 7.26
CA SER A 76 -16.26 0.47 6.40
C SER A 76 -15.27 -0.48 7.10
N VAL A 77 -14.56 0.01 8.12
CA VAL A 77 -13.65 -0.82 8.96
C VAL A 77 -14.42 -1.96 9.64
N ARG A 78 -15.74 -1.83 9.82
CA ARG A 78 -16.59 -2.87 10.43
C ARG A 78 -16.89 -4.08 9.52
N GLY A 79 -16.33 -4.18 8.31
CA GLY A 79 -16.29 -5.46 7.60
C GLY A 79 -15.96 -5.39 6.10
N GLY A 80 -16.35 -4.31 5.41
CA GLY A 80 -16.19 -4.20 3.96
C GLY A 80 -14.73 -4.12 3.54
N SER A 81 -13.94 -3.24 4.17
CA SER A 81 -12.53 -3.05 3.80
C SER A 81 -11.64 -4.23 4.20
N ILE A 82 -11.97 -4.91 5.31
CA ILE A 82 -11.26 -6.13 5.73
C ILE A 82 -11.53 -7.25 4.72
N ARG A 83 -12.78 -7.43 4.28
CA ARG A 83 -13.13 -8.40 3.25
C ARG A 83 -12.35 -8.13 1.96
N THR A 84 -12.36 -6.90 1.48
CA THR A 84 -11.57 -6.52 0.30
C THR A 84 -10.07 -6.78 0.48
N ALA A 85 -9.51 -6.54 1.67
CA ALA A 85 -8.11 -6.85 1.93
C ALA A 85 -7.82 -8.36 1.87
N ILE A 86 -8.73 -9.19 2.39
CA ILE A 86 -8.64 -10.66 2.28
C ILE A 86 -8.71 -11.08 0.81
N ASP A 87 -9.69 -10.58 0.05
CA ASP A 87 -9.83 -10.90 -1.37
C ASP A 87 -8.55 -10.53 -2.16
N ARG A 88 -7.91 -9.40 -1.84
CA ARG A 88 -6.62 -8.99 -2.44
C ARG A 88 -5.48 -9.97 -2.12
N LEU A 89 -5.41 -10.46 -0.89
CA LEU A 89 -4.41 -11.46 -0.51
C LEU A 89 -4.62 -12.77 -1.28
N GLU A 90 -5.86 -13.19 -1.47
CA GLU A 90 -6.22 -14.39 -2.24
C GLU A 90 -5.91 -14.23 -3.74
N GLU A 91 -6.11 -13.03 -4.31
CA GLU A 91 -5.71 -12.66 -5.67
C GLU A 91 -4.17 -12.57 -5.85
N GLY A 92 -3.40 -12.72 -4.77
CA GLY A 92 -1.94 -12.72 -4.81
C GLY A 92 -1.30 -11.34 -4.59
N TYR A 93 -2.07 -10.28 -4.32
CA TYR A 93 -1.52 -8.96 -4.02
C TYR A 93 -0.82 -8.92 -2.66
N LEU A 94 0.11 -7.99 -2.53
CA LEU A 94 0.57 -7.56 -1.21
C LEU A 94 -0.43 -6.57 -0.63
N VAL A 95 -0.74 -6.68 0.65
CA VAL A 95 -1.58 -5.72 1.36
C VAL A 95 -0.74 -4.98 2.39
N GLY A 96 -0.67 -3.66 2.27
CA GLY A 96 0.07 -2.78 3.17
C GLY A 96 -0.80 -2.26 4.30
N ILE A 97 -0.43 -2.57 5.54
CA ILE A 97 -1.04 -2.03 6.75
C ILE A 97 0.00 -1.23 7.53
N TYR A 98 -0.46 -0.11 8.07
CA TYR A 98 0.26 0.79 8.95
C TYR A 98 -0.37 0.69 10.35
N PRO A 99 0.17 -0.16 11.25
CA PRO A 99 -0.34 -0.32 12.62
C PRO A 99 -0.18 0.93 13.48
#